data_AF-A0A7C3SQZ4-F1
#
_entry.id   AF-A0A7C3SQZ4-F1
#
_cell.length_a   1.000
_cell.length_b   1.000
_cell.length_c   1.000
_cell.angle_alpha   90.00
_cell.angle_beta   90.00
_cell.angle_gamma   90.00
#
_symmetry.space_group_name_H-M   'P 1'
#
loop_
_entity.id
_entity.type
_entity.pdbx_description
1 polymer ?
#
loop_
_entity_poly.entity_id
_entity_poly.type
_entity_poly.pdbx_seq_one_letter_code
_entity_poly.pdbx_strand_id
1 'polypeptide(L)'
;MIIIKGDLLEGGGQIVRTSVALAALLNKEIKIINVRGKRSPPGLKAQHIAGVKAVAAISKAYVEGLKEGSKELVFKPSSRESGEFHFDVGTAGSISLVLQALMPAAAFSSSKMKITIVGGTDVKWSPAIDYIKFVTLPILRLMGYNAYLAVEKRGHYP
;
A
#
# COMPACT_ATOMS: atom_id res chain seq x y z
N MET A 1 8.05 -17.94 8.28
CA MET A 1 8.23 -16.51 7.97
C MET A 1 9.21 -16.36 6.82
N ILE A 2 8.88 -15.56 5.78
CA ILE A 2 9.72 -15.32 4.60
C ILE A 2 10.56 -14.05 4.80
N ILE A 3 11.85 -14.08 4.47
CA ILE A 3 12.73 -12.91 4.55
C ILE A 3 12.90 -12.28 3.16
N ILE A 4 12.65 -10.97 3.06
CA ILE A 4 12.72 -10.22 1.82
C ILE A 4 13.75 -9.10 1.96
N LYS A 5 14.68 -9.03 1.02
CA LYS A 5 15.69 -7.97 0.93
C LYS A 5 15.10 -6.74 0.23
N GLY A 6 14.95 -5.63 0.96
CA GLY A 6 14.36 -4.37 0.51
C GLY A 6 15.29 -3.49 -0.35
N ASP A 7 16.51 -3.95 -0.59
CA ASP A 7 17.55 -3.35 -1.44
C ASP A 7 17.78 -4.12 -2.74
N LEU A 8 16.97 -5.16 -3.02
CA LEU A 8 16.98 -5.85 -4.31
C LEU A 8 16.63 -4.89 -5.44
N LEU A 9 17.29 -5.06 -6.60
CA LEU A 9 17.07 -4.29 -7.81
C LEU A 9 17.07 -2.76 -7.54
N GLU A 10 15.97 -2.06 -7.78
CA GLU A 10 15.84 -0.61 -7.55
C GLU A 10 15.92 -0.19 -6.08
N GLY A 11 15.74 -1.13 -5.14
CA GLY A 11 15.74 -0.89 -3.70
C GLY A 11 14.79 0.23 -3.27
N GLY A 12 13.63 0.32 -3.91
CA GLY A 12 12.63 1.36 -3.70
C GLY A 12 11.48 0.93 -2.78
N GLY A 13 10.45 1.78 -2.69
CA GLY A 13 9.25 1.51 -1.90
C GLY A 13 8.32 0.43 -2.48
N GLN A 14 8.52 0.06 -3.75
CA GLN A 14 7.69 -0.95 -4.43
C GLN A 14 7.80 -2.32 -3.75
N ILE A 15 9.00 -2.72 -3.33
CA ILE A 15 9.21 -4.01 -2.64
C ILE A 15 8.35 -4.08 -1.39
N VAL A 16 8.27 -3.01 -0.59
CA VAL A 16 7.42 -2.98 0.61
C VAL A 16 5.95 -3.19 0.24
N ARG A 17 5.43 -2.40 -0.71
CA ARG A 17 4.02 -2.47 -1.13
C ARG A 17 3.63 -3.84 -1.64
N THR A 18 4.41 -4.39 -2.58
CA THR A 18 4.13 -5.69 -3.17
C THR A 18 4.27 -6.81 -2.14
N SER A 19 5.30 -6.75 -1.28
CA SER A 19 5.52 -7.79 -0.26
C SER A 19 4.38 -7.85 0.74
N VAL A 20 3.92 -6.71 1.29
CA VAL A 20 2.80 -6.73 2.26
C VAL A 20 1.48 -7.12 1.60
N ALA A 21 1.25 -6.69 0.36
CA ALA A 21 0.04 -7.07 -0.38
C ALA A 21 -0.02 -8.58 -0.62
N LEU A 22 1.09 -9.18 -1.07
CA LEU A 22 1.19 -10.63 -1.28
C LEU A 22 1.17 -11.41 0.05
N ALA A 23 1.80 -10.88 1.10
CA ALA A 23 1.76 -11.49 2.43
C ALA A 23 0.30 -11.60 2.93
N ALA A 24 -0.45 -10.49 2.87
CA ALA A 24 -1.87 -10.47 3.22
C ALA A 24 -2.70 -11.40 2.35
N LEU A 25 -2.46 -11.41 1.03
CA LEU A 25 -3.16 -12.28 0.10
C LEU A 25 -2.94 -13.76 0.40
N LEU A 26 -1.68 -14.16 0.54
CA LEU A 26 -1.26 -15.56 0.72
C LEU A 26 -1.34 -16.03 2.17
N ASN A 27 -1.71 -15.15 3.08
CA ASN A 27 -1.65 -15.34 4.54
C ASN A 27 -0.28 -15.89 4.99
N LYS A 28 0.80 -15.25 4.55
CA LYS A 28 2.18 -15.63 4.89
C LYS A 28 2.87 -14.52 5.65
N GLU A 29 3.48 -14.86 6.79
CA GLU A 29 4.30 -13.92 7.55
C GLU A 29 5.59 -13.57 6.82
N ILE A 30 5.95 -12.28 6.81
CA ILE A 30 7.16 -11.78 6.18
C ILE A 30 7.98 -10.88 7.12
N LYS A 31 9.29 -10.83 6.88
CA LYS A 31 10.21 -9.81 7.39
C LYS A 31 10.94 -9.16 6.22
N ILE A 32 10.80 -7.84 6.08
CA ILE A 32 11.55 -7.05 5.11
C ILE A 32 12.73 -6.42 5.82
N ILE A 33 13.94 -6.64 5.32
CA ILE A 33 15.19 -6.03 5.79
C ILE A 33 15.72 -5.04 4.75
N ASN A 34 16.62 -4.14 5.14
CA ASN A 34 17.21 -3.13 4.23
C ASN A 34 16.15 -2.31 3.46
N VAL A 35 15.06 -1.95 4.13
CA VAL A 35 13.95 -1.21 3.51
C VAL A 35 14.48 0.07 2.88
N ARG A 36 14.25 0.20 1.57
CA ARG A 36 14.72 1.33 0.76
C ARG A 36 16.24 1.57 0.86
N GLY A 37 17.03 0.51 1.01
CA GLY A 37 18.48 0.59 1.24
C GLY A 37 19.27 1.31 0.13
N LYS A 38 18.73 1.38 -1.10
CA LYS A 38 19.33 2.10 -2.24
C LYS A 38 18.78 3.52 -2.45
N ARG A 39 18.02 4.06 -1.51
CA ARG A 39 17.45 5.42 -1.59
C ARG A 39 17.99 6.28 -0.46
N SER A 40 18.06 7.58 -0.71
CA SER A 40 18.39 8.59 0.29
C SER A 40 17.17 9.50 0.57
N PRO A 41 16.72 9.65 1.84
CA PRO A 41 17.07 8.79 2.97
C PRO A 41 16.48 7.37 2.82
N PRO A 42 17.11 6.34 3.42
CA PRO A 42 16.59 4.97 3.43
C PRO A 42 15.42 4.82 4.42
N GLY A 43 14.84 3.62 4.49
CA GLY A 43 13.77 3.28 5.42
C GLY A 43 12.36 3.70 4.97
N LEU A 44 11.38 3.43 5.81
CA LEU A 44 9.98 3.77 5.55
C LEU A 44 9.77 5.30 5.50
N LYS A 45 8.75 5.71 4.73
CA LYS A 45 8.25 7.10 4.61
C LYS A 45 6.76 7.07 4.89
N ALA A 46 6.12 8.23 5.11
CA ALA A 46 4.68 8.36 5.38
C ALA A 46 3.79 7.49 4.47
N GLN A 47 3.97 7.55 3.14
CA GLN A 47 3.17 6.74 2.20
C GLN A 47 3.38 5.22 2.33
N HIS A 48 4.59 4.77 2.71
CA HIS A 48 4.84 3.35 2.97
C HIS A 48 4.12 2.93 4.24
N ILE A 49 4.20 3.76 5.28
CA ILE A 49 3.51 3.52 6.55
C ILE A 49 2.01 3.45 6.32
N ALA A 50 1.43 4.41 5.61
CA ALA A 50 0.01 4.42 5.27
C ALA A 50 -0.41 3.19 4.45
N GLY A 51 0.36 2.82 3.43
CA GLY A 51 0.12 1.61 2.65
C GLY A 51 0.14 0.33 3.49
N VAL A 52 1.15 0.18 4.35
CA VAL A 52 1.26 -0.99 5.23
C VAL A 52 0.16 -1.00 6.30
N LYS A 53 -0.17 0.16 6.90
CA LYS A 53 -1.31 0.29 7.83
C LYS A 53 -2.61 -0.12 7.16
N ALA A 54 -2.83 0.32 5.92
CA ALA A 54 -4.04 0.02 5.18
C ALA A 54 -4.17 -1.47 4.88
N VAL A 55 -3.10 -2.10 4.41
CA VAL A 55 -3.07 -3.56 4.18
C VAL A 55 -3.22 -4.33 5.49
N ALA A 56 -2.59 -3.87 6.57
CA ALA A 56 -2.72 -4.50 7.89
C ALA A 56 -4.15 -4.47 8.42
N ALA A 57 -4.87 -3.36 8.22
CA ALA A 57 -6.26 -3.23 8.66
C ALA A 57 -7.18 -4.23 7.96
N ILE A 58 -7.05 -4.39 6.64
CA ILE A 58 -7.86 -5.34 5.87
C ILE A 58 -7.41 -6.80 6.04
N SER A 59 -6.27 -7.04 6.70
CA SER A 59 -5.71 -8.38 6.91
C SER A 59 -5.55 -8.78 8.39
N LYS A 60 -6.09 -7.98 9.33
CA LYS A 60 -5.86 -8.08 10.79
C LYS A 60 -4.40 -8.38 11.15
N ALA A 61 -3.45 -7.73 10.46
CA ALA A 61 -2.05 -8.07 10.62
C ALA A 61 -1.45 -7.45 11.89
N TYR A 62 -0.63 -8.24 12.58
CA TYR A 62 0.37 -7.70 13.48
C TYR A 62 1.53 -7.12 12.66
N VAL A 63 1.98 -5.91 13.02
CA VAL A 63 3.06 -5.22 12.32
C VAL A 63 4.06 -4.66 13.32
N GLU A 64 5.35 -4.90 13.06
CA GLU A 64 6.46 -4.37 13.85
C GLU A 64 7.40 -3.54 12.98
N GLY A 65 7.97 -2.47 13.51
CA GLY A 65 8.87 -1.57 12.77
C GLY A 65 8.14 -0.56 11.88
N LEU A 66 6.84 -0.36 12.07
CA LEU A 66 6.01 0.55 11.27
C LEU A 66 6.16 2.03 11.68
N LYS A 67 7.38 2.56 11.54
CA LYS A 67 7.73 3.95 11.86
C LYS A 67 8.61 4.56 10.77
N GLU A 68 8.61 5.88 10.69
CA GLU A 68 9.43 6.60 9.71
C GLU A 68 10.92 6.31 9.89
N GLY A 69 11.64 6.16 8.78
CA GLY A 69 13.05 5.79 8.77
C GLY A 69 13.34 4.33 9.13
N SER A 70 12.35 3.52 9.49
CA SER A 70 12.58 2.10 9.81
C SER A 70 13.16 1.35 8.62
N LYS A 71 14.25 0.62 8.86
CA LYS A 71 14.94 -0.22 7.86
C LYS A 71 14.49 -1.67 7.88
N GLU A 72 13.64 -2.03 8.85
CA GLU A 72 13.06 -3.36 9.00
C GLU A 72 11.55 -3.26 9.23
N LEU A 73 10.83 -4.24 8.71
CA LEU A 73 9.38 -4.36 8.87
C LEU A 73 9.01 -5.84 9.02
N VAL A 74 8.32 -6.20 10.10
CA VAL A 74 7.68 -7.52 10.24
C VAL A 74 6.19 -7.35 9.99
N PHE A 75 5.61 -8.24 9.19
CA PHE A 75 4.19 -8.22 8.86
C PHE A 75 3.63 -9.65 8.96
N LYS A 76 2.65 -9.83 9.87
CA LYS A 76 2.03 -11.12 10.16
C LYS A 76 0.51 -11.01 9.96
N PRO A 77 0.00 -11.34 8.77
CA PRO A 77 -1.44 -11.34 8.51
C PRO A 77 -2.14 -12.44 9.31
N SER A 78 -3.44 -12.26 9.58
CA SER A 78 -4.24 -13.21 10.35
C SER A 78 -5.48 -13.67 9.58
N SER A 79 -6.28 -12.74 9.09
CA SER A 79 -7.58 -13.02 8.45
C SER A 79 -7.93 -11.90 7.48
N ARG A 80 -8.88 -12.12 6.57
CA ARG A 80 -9.31 -11.11 5.59
C ARG A 80 -10.55 -10.40 6.08
N GLU A 81 -10.44 -9.09 6.27
CA GLU A 81 -11.54 -8.24 6.67
C GLU A 81 -12.17 -7.56 5.46
N SER A 82 -13.45 -7.26 5.57
CA SER A 82 -14.22 -6.49 4.58
C SER A 82 -15.09 -5.48 5.32
N GLY A 83 -15.44 -4.38 4.67
CA GLY A 83 -16.23 -3.31 5.29
C GLY A 83 -15.77 -1.92 4.89
N GLU A 84 -16.00 -0.96 5.79
CA GLU A 84 -15.61 0.44 5.59
C GLU A 84 -14.30 0.76 6.31
N PHE A 85 -13.37 1.38 5.59
CA PHE A 85 -12.07 1.79 6.13
C PHE A 85 -11.77 3.24 5.79
N HIS A 86 -11.09 3.92 6.70
CA HIS A 86 -10.62 5.29 6.52
C HIS A 86 -9.13 5.36 6.85
N PHE A 87 -8.34 5.87 5.90
CA PHE A 87 -6.89 6.03 6.05
C PHE A 87 -6.48 7.46 5.76
N ASP A 88 -5.81 8.09 6.73
CA ASP A 88 -5.17 9.38 6.55
C ASP A 88 -3.65 9.20 6.47
N VAL A 89 -3.05 9.66 5.36
CA VAL A 89 -1.60 9.65 5.16
C VAL A 89 -0.92 10.73 6.01
N GLY A 90 -1.66 11.74 6.47
CA GLY A 90 -1.20 12.84 7.34
C GLY A 90 -0.28 13.86 6.67
N THR A 91 0.02 13.65 5.38
CA THR A 91 0.92 14.46 4.54
C THR A 91 0.43 14.38 3.10
N ALA A 92 1.06 15.12 2.16
CA ALA A 92 0.88 14.87 0.72
C ALA A 92 1.53 13.55 0.22
N GLY A 93 1.65 12.52 1.06
CA GLY A 93 2.05 11.19 0.62
C GLY A 93 1.05 10.62 -0.39
N SER A 94 1.56 9.94 -1.42
CA SER A 94 0.77 9.55 -2.59
C SER A 94 -0.30 8.50 -2.27
N ILE A 95 -1.57 8.85 -2.49
CA ILE A 95 -2.68 7.90 -2.31
C ILE A 95 -2.68 6.79 -3.38
N SER A 96 -2.15 7.07 -4.58
CA SER A 96 -2.06 6.06 -5.64
C SER A 96 -1.09 4.93 -5.24
N LEU A 97 -0.02 5.26 -4.51
CA LEU A 97 0.90 4.26 -3.96
C LEU A 97 0.29 3.49 -2.79
N VAL A 98 -0.56 4.11 -1.97
CA VAL A 98 -1.36 3.39 -0.96
C VAL A 98 -2.31 2.40 -1.64
N LEU A 99 -3.00 2.82 -2.70
CA LEU A 99 -3.85 1.95 -3.52
C LEU A 99 -3.08 0.80 -4.15
N GLN A 100 -1.86 1.02 -4.66
CA GLN A 100 -1.03 -0.06 -5.19
C GLN A 100 -0.73 -1.17 -4.16
N ALA A 101 -0.60 -0.83 -2.87
CA ALA A 101 -0.43 -1.82 -1.82
C ALA A 101 -1.76 -2.50 -1.45
N LEU A 102 -2.85 -1.72 -1.39
CA LEU A 102 -4.18 -2.20 -0.99
C LEU A 102 -4.84 -3.11 -2.03
N MET A 103 -4.86 -2.70 -3.31
CA MET A 103 -5.70 -3.33 -4.35
C MET A 103 -5.47 -4.83 -4.50
N PRO A 104 -4.24 -5.38 -4.49
CA PRO A 104 -4.05 -6.82 -4.61
C PRO A 104 -4.66 -7.61 -3.43
N ALA A 105 -4.57 -7.10 -2.20
CA ALA A 105 -5.17 -7.74 -1.04
C ALA A 105 -6.71 -7.54 -1.01
N ALA A 106 -7.17 -6.35 -1.39
CA ALA A 106 -8.58 -5.99 -1.49
C ALA A 106 -9.35 -6.84 -2.51
N ALA A 107 -8.69 -7.28 -3.59
CA ALA A 107 -9.28 -8.11 -4.65
C ALA A 107 -9.91 -9.42 -4.12
N PHE A 108 -9.46 -9.89 -2.95
CA PHE A 108 -9.87 -11.17 -2.37
C PHE A 108 -10.64 -11.01 -1.06
N SER A 109 -11.23 -9.83 -0.86
CA SER A 109 -12.22 -9.58 0.19
C SER A 109 -13.43 -10.50 0.01
N SER A 110 -14.03 -10.93 1.13
CA SER A 110 -15.21 -11.80 1.12
C SER A 110 -16.49 -11.05 0.79
N SER A 111 -16.48 -9.72 0.92
CA SER A 111 -17.61 -8.86 0.60
C SER A 111 -17.16 -7.48 0.11
N LYS A 112 -18.13 -6.67 -0.31
CA LYS A 112 -17.88 -5.31 -0.80
C LYS A 112 -17.14 -4.48 0.25
N MET A 113 -16.11 -3.77 -0.19
CA MET A 113 -15.38 -2.81 0.65
C MET A 113 -15.59 -1.38 0.19
N LYS A 114 -15.52 -0.44 1.14
CA LYS A 114 -15.47 0.99 0.88
C LYS A 114 -14.26 1.57 1.60
N ILE A 115 -13.33 2.15 0.86
CA ILE A 115 -12.08 2.67 1.42
C ILE A 115 -11.98 4.14 1.09
N THR A 116 -11.84 4.97 2.12
CA THR A 116 -11.56 6.40 2.01
C THR A 116 -10.09 6.65 2.33
N ILE A 117 -9.37 7.36 1.46
CA ILE A 117 -7.96 7.69 1.66
C ILE A 117 -7.77 9.19 1.51
N VAL A 118 -7.15 9.82 2.51
CA VAL A 118 -6.77 11.24 2.50
C VAL A 118 -5.25 11.35 2.32
N GLY A 119 -4.81 12.15 1.35
CA GLY A 119 -3.40 12.36 1.05
C GLY A 119 -3.19 13.08 -0.29
N GLY A 120 -1.99 12.95 -0.86
CA GLY A 120 -1.66 13.54 -2.17
C GLY A 120 -2.27 12.76 -3.33
N THR A 121 -3.10 13.41 -4.14
CA THR A 121 -3.69 12.87 -5.38
C THR A 121 -2.74 13.00 -6.57
N ASP A 122 -1.94 14.06 -6.61
CA ASP A 122 -1.14 14.47 -7.77
C ASP A 122 0.24 14.93 -7.27
N VAL A 123 1.12 13.96 -6.98
CA VAL A 123 2.45 14.21 -6.39
C VAL A 123 3.57 13.52 -7.16
N LYS A 124 4.76 14.13 -7.13
CA LYS A 124 5.94 13.68 -7.87
C LYS A 124 6.30 12.22 -7.53
N TRP A 125 6.89 11.54 -8.51
CA TRP A 125 7.38 10.16 -8.39
C TRP A 125 6.31 9.13 -7.99
N SER A 126 5.06 9.41 -8.34
CA SER A 126 3.94 8.49 -8.23
C SER A 126 2.98 8.70 -9.39
N PRO A 127 2.17 7.69 -9.75
CA PRO A 127 1.06 7.91 -10.67
C PRO A 127 0.09 8.96 -10.11
N ALA A 128 -0.37 9.88 -10.95
CA ALA A 128 -1.52 10.71 -10.62
C ALA A 128 -2.73 9.82 -10.33
N ILE A 129 -3.64 10.26 -9.45
CA ILE A 129 -4.82 9.46 -9.11
C ILE A 129 -5.71 9.17 -10.34
N ASP A 130 -5.72 10.09 -11.30
CA ASP A 130 -6.46 9.94 -12.56
C ASP A 130 -5.90 8.81 -13.42
N TYR A 131 -4.60 8.52 -13.34
CA TYR A 131 -4.02 7.34 -14.00
C TYR A 131 -4.57 6.04 -13.40
N ILE A 132 -4.80 6.01 -12.09
CA ILE A 132 -5.45 4.85 -11.46
C ILE A 132 -6.89 4.74 -11.94
N LYS A 133 -7.63 5.85 -11.96
CA LYS A 133 -9.04 5.90 -12.34
C LYS A 133 -9.32 5.55 -13.81
N PHE A 134 -8.55 6.14 -14.74
CA PHE A 134 -8.84 6.10 -16.16
C PHE A 134 -7.98 5.10 -16.95
N VAL A 135 -6.92 4.56 -16.36
CA VAL A 135 -6.05 3.58 -17.03
C VAL A 135 -5.98 2.27 -16.25
N THR A 136 -5.56 2.34 -14.98
CA THR A 136 -5.29 1.11 -14.20
C THR A 136 -6.58 0.32 -13.91
N LEU A 137 -7.61 0.96 -13.36
CA LEU A 137 -8.87 0.29 -13.04
C LEU A 137 -9.62 -0.23 -14.28
N PRO A 138 -9.68 0.49 -15.42
CA PRO A 138 -10.25 -0.05 -16.64
C PRO A 138 -9.55 -1.31 -17.14
N ILE A 139 -8.22 -1.37 -17.09
CA ILE A 139 -7.48 -2.59 -17.46
C ILE A 139 -7.78 -3.72 -16.47
N LEU A 140 -7.73 -3.45 -15.16
CA LEU A 140 -8.02 -4.46 -14.14
C LEU A 140 -9.47 -4.97 -14.22
N ARG A 141 -10.42 -4.15 -14.67
CA ARG A 141 -11.82 -4.56 -14.91
C ARG A 141 -11.90 -5.66 -15.97
N LEU A 142 -11.05 -5.65 -17.00
CA LEU A 142 -10.97 -6.72 -18.00
C LEU A 142 -10.54 -8.06 -17.37
N MET A 143 -9.87 -8.02 -16.21
CA MET A 143 -9.46 -9.18 -15.43
C MET A 143 -10.46 -9.55 -14.32
N GLY A 144 -11.63 -8.92 -14.28
CA GLY A 144 -12.67 -9.18 -13.28
C GLY A 144 -12.54 -8.36 -11.98
N TYR A 145 -11.58 -7.44 -11.88
CA TYR A 145 -11.48 -6.55 -10.71
C TYR A 145 -12.55 -5.45 -10.77
N ASN A 146 -13.63 -5.63 -10.02
CA ASN A 146 -14.74 -4.68 -9.99
C ASN A 146 -14.54 -3.60 -8.91
N ALA A 147 -14.03 -2.44 -9.32
CA ALA A 147 -13.91 -1.28 -8.44
C ALA A 147 -14.32 0.02 -9.11
N TYR A 148 -14.68 0.98 -8.26
CA TYR A 148 -15.01 2.35 -8.61
C TYR A 148 -14.18 3.31 -7.75
N LEU A 149 -13.68 4.39 -8.35
CA LEU A 149 -12.85 5.40 -7.69
C LEU A 149 -13.43 6.78 -7.96
N ALA A 150 -13.82 7.46 -6.88
CA ALA A 150 -14.20 8.87 -6.87
C ALA A 150 -13.08 9.71 -6.24
N VAL A 151 -12.84 10.90 -6.80
CA VAL A 151 -11.90 11.88 -6.26
C VAL A 151 -12.72 13.04 -5.72
N GLU A 152 -12.87 13.10 -4.40
CA GLU A 152 -13.66 14.14 -3.72
C GLU A 152 -12.93 15.49 -3.70
N LYS A 153 -11.60 15.45 -3.48
CA LYS A 153 -10.76 16.64 -3.40
C LYS A 153 -9.36 16.32 -3.90
N ARG A 154 -8.72 17.29 -4.55
CA ARG A 154 -7.32 17.22 -4.97
C ARG A 154 -6.38 17.54 -3.81
N GLY A 155 -5.27 16.82 -3.73
CA GLY A 155 -4.17 17.05 -2.82
C GLY A 155 -2.86 17.09 -3.60
N HIS A 156 -2.16 18.21 -3.54
CA HIS A 156 -0.83 18.36 -4.15
C HIS A 156 0.20 18.49 -3.03
N TYR A 157 1.47 18.31 -3.37
CA TYR A 157 2.56 18.63 -2.45
C TYR A 157 2.68 20.16 -2.29
N PRO A 158 3.03 20.69 -1.10
CA PRO A 158 3.26 20.00 0.18
C PRO A 158 2.00 19.61 0.96
#